data_AF-A0AAI9ZIT2-F1
#
_entry.id   AF-A0AAI9ZIT2-F1
#
_cell.length_a   1.000
_cell.length_b   1.000
_cell.length_c   1.000
_cell.angle_alpha   90.00
_cell.angle_beta   90.00
_cell.angle_gamma   90.00
#
_symmetry.space_group_name_H-M   'P 1'
#
loop_
_entity.id
_entity.type
_entity.pdbx_description
1 polymer ?
#
loop_
_entity_poly.entity_id
_entity_poly.type
_entity_poly.pdbx_seq_one_letter_code
_entity_poly.pdbx_strand_id
1 'polypeptide(L)'
;SIRDCLVRYHAGNPCLGEVISDIVGMYVVEALLSDLVIGSPPLRVYIKVVDLVQAMGTIDEDSSEGPAPLPTSRATDAFLIPSVALAFANHLQIESRLDRYKLDLRLFIKHPEFLDSAGELMAQGAPLQPDFSSYLSFPASMNNKTASSYSNFIAFTCFNVYE
;
A
#
# COMPACT_ATOMS: atom_id res chain seq x y z
N SER A 1 9.59 11.01 14.51
CA SER A 1 8.94 10.61 13.24
C SER A 1 9.19 9.13 12.98
N ILE A 2 8.34 8.43 12.21
CA ILE A 2 8.57 7.04 11.78
C ILE A 2 9.97 6.85 11.19
N ARG A 3 10.45 7.83 10.42
CA ARG A 3 11.82 7.85 9.88
C ARG A 3 12.89 7.77 10.98
N ASP A 4 12.73 8.51 12.06
CA ASP A 4 13.70 8.52 13.16
C ASP A 4 13.69 7.19 13.92
N CYS A 5 12.53 6.55 14.04
CA CYS A 5 12.44 5.19 14.59
C CYS A 5 13.15 4.18 13.69
N LEU A 6 13.00 4.27 12.36
CA LEU A 6 13.74 3.43 11.42
C LEU A 6 15.26 3.57 11.62
N VAL A 7 15.76 4.81 11.74
CA VAL A 7 17.19 5.05 12.00
C VAL A 7 17.60 4.51 13.37
N ARG A 8 16.82 4.79 14.42
CA ARG A 8 17.18 4.42 15.80
C ARG A 8 17.18 2.92 16.02
N TYR A 9 16.18 2.21 15.48
CA TYR A 9 15.96 0.80 15.78
C TYR A 9 16.40 -0.15 14.66
N HIS A 10 16.51 0.32 13.41
CA HIS A 10 16.74 -0.54 12.25
C HIS A 10 17.94 -0.16 11.38
N ALA A 11 18.73 0.87 11.70
CA ALA A 11 19.88 1.26 10.86
C ALA A 11 20.91 0.15 10.65
N GLY A 12 21.08 -0.75 11.64
CA GLY A 12 21.95 -1.93 11.54
C GLY A 12 21.20 -3.24 11.29
N ASN A 13 19.89 -3.20 10.99
CA ASN A 13 19.07 -4.39 10.87
C ASN A 13 19.20 -4.99 9.46
N PRO A 14 19.74 -6.22 9.30
CA PRO A 14 19.89 -6.85 7.99
C PRO A 14 18.55 -7.11 7.28
N CYS A 15 17.45 -7.14 8.04
CA CYS A 15 16.08 -7.30 7.56
C CYS A 15 15.34 -5.96 7.43
N LEU A 16 16.03 -4.82 7.36
CA LEU A 16 15.41 -3.50 7.18
C LEU A 16 14.45 -3.45 5.98
N GLY A 17 14.75 -4.19 4.92
CA GLY A 17 13.86 -4.32 3.76
C GLY A 17 12.48 -4.90 4.09
N GLU A 18 12.41 -5.88 5.01
CA GLU A 18 11.14 -6.44 5.48
C GLU A 18 10.35 -5.41 6.27
N VAL A 19 11.01 -4.69 7.17
CA VAL A 19 10.39 -3.62 7.98
C VAL A 19 9.82 -2.52 7.10
N ILE A 20 10.57 -2.11 6.06
CA ILE A 20 10.09 -1.12 5.08
C ILE A 20 8.90 -1.70 4.30
N SER A 21 8.97 -2.94 3.86
CA SER A 21 7.87 -3.61 3.15
C SER A 21 6.60 -3.66 4.00
N ASP A 22 6.72 -3.95 5.30
CA ASP A 22 5.61 -3.94 6.24
C ASP A 22 5.00 -2.54 6.38
N ILE A 23 5.82 -1.49 6.52
CA ILE A 23 5.32 -0.11 6.60
C ILE A 23 4.57 0.26 5.33
N VAL A 24 5.18 0.04 4.15
CA VAL A 24 4.56 0.39 2.87
C VAL A 24 3.28 -0.43 2.65
N GLY A 25 3.29 -1.69 3.06
CA GLY A 25 2.15 -2.60 2.99
C GLY A 25 1.00 -2.25 3.91
N MET A 26 1.17 -1.30 4.84
CA MET A 26 0.16 -0.87 5.80
C MET A 26 -0.31 0.58 5.57
N TYR A 27 0.03 1.18 4.43
CA TYR A 27 -0.55 2.47 4.05
C TYR A 27 -2.04 2.36 3.74
N VAL A 28 -2.80 3.26 4.34
CA VAL A 28 -4.25 3.37 4.19
C VAL A 28 -4.66 4.81 3.94
N VAL A 29 -5.87 5.00 3.40
CA VAL A 29 -6.51 6.31 3.27
C VAL A 29 -7.87 6.29 3.95
N GLU A 30 -8.18 7.34 4.70
CA GLU A 30 -9.46 7.51 5.38
C GLU A 30 -10.51 8.17 4.48
N ALA A 31 -11.77 7.74 4.65
CA ALA A 31 -12.94 8.35 4.02
C ALA A 31 -14.19 8.18 4.88
N LEU A 32 -15.29 8.82 4.46
CA LEU A 32 -16.60 8.54 5.02
C LEU A 32 -17.29 7.45 4.19
N LEU A 33 -17.89 6.48 4.86
CA LEU A 33 -18.58 5.38 4.20
C LEU A 33 -19.76 5.88 3.34
N SER A 34 -20.41 6.97 3.74
CA SER A 34 -21.48 7.64 2.99
C SER A 34 -21.05 8.13 1.61
N ASP A 35 -19.78 8.47 1.44
CA ASP A 35 -19.23 8.98 0.18
C ASP A 35 -18.92 7.84 -0.80
N LEU A 36 -18.76 6.63 -0.26
CA LEU A 36 -18.38 5.43 -0.98
C LEU A 36 -19.57 4.51 -1.29
N VAL A 37 -20.54 4.42 -0.38
CA VAL A 37 -21.65 3.47 -0.44
C VAL A 37 -23.00 4.15 -0.20
N ILE A 38 -23.96 3.91 -1.10
CA ILE A 38 -25.31 4.46 -1.06
C ILE A 38 -26.02 4.04 0.22
N GLY A 39 -26.69 4.99 0.89
CA GLY A 39 -27.51 4.70 2.07
C GLY A 39 -26.72 4.36 3.34
N SER A 40 -25.39 4.50 3.31
CA SER A 40 -24.55 4.26 4.49
C SER A 40 -24.47 5.48 5.41
N PRO A 41 -24.33 5.28 6.73
CA PRO A 41 -24.09 6.38 7.65
C PRO A 41 -22.72 7.04 7.38
N PRO A 42 -22.51 8.31 7.81
CA PRO A 42 -21.23 9.01 7.70
C PRO A 42 -20.21 8.48 8.72
N LEU A 43 -19.90 7.18 8.63
CA LEU A 43 -18.93 6.49 9.47
C LEU A 43 -17.54 6.65 8.85
N ARG A 44 -16.55 6.99 9.66
CA ARG A 44 -15.16 7.01 9.20
C ARG A 44 -14.68 5.58 8.98
N VAL A 45 -14.16 5.34 7.79
CA VAL A 45 -13.56 4.09 7.38
C VAL A 45 -12.18 4.35 6.79
N TYR A 46 -11.35 3.33 6.74
CA TYR A 46 -10.07 3.41 6.05
C TYR A 46 -9.87 2.20 5.14
N ILE A 47 -9.21 2.41 4.01
CA ILE A 47 -8.95 1.40 2.99
C ILE A 47 -7.45 1.28 2.79
N LYS A 48 -6.93 0.05 2.77
CA LYS A 48 -5.52 -0.19 2.43
C LYS A 48 -5.28 0.07 0.96
N VAL A 49 -4.24 0.85 0.66
CA VAL A 49 -3.90 1.26 -0.70
C VAL A 49 -3.48 0.06 -1.55
N VAL A 50 -2.71 -0.86 -0.98
CA VAL A 50 -2.27 -2.08 -1.69
C VAL A 50 -3.45 -2.94 -2.12
N ASP A 51 -4.45 -3.12 -1.26
CA ASP A 51 -5.67 -3.90 -1.59
C ASP A 51 -6.44 -3.26 -2.75
N LEU A 52 -6.52 -1.92 -2.75
CA LEU A 52 -7.19 -1.18 -3.80
C LEU A 52 -6.42 -1.24 -5.13
N VAL A 53 -5.10 -1.04 -5.09
CA VAL A 53 -4.22 -1.13 -6.28
C VAL A 53 -4.24 -2.53 -6.89
N GLN A 54 -4.25 -3.57 -6.06
CA GLN A 54 -4.36 -4.93 -6.57
C GLN A 54 -5.71 -5.20 -7.23
N ALA A 55 -6.80 -4.68 -6.67
CA ALA A 55 -8.13 -4.78 -7.29
C ALA A 55 -8.24 -3.98 -8.61
N MET A 56 -7.47 -2.90 -8.78
CA MET A 56 -7.34 -2.20 -10.06
C MET A 56 -6.47 -2.98 -11.07
N GLY A 57 -5.42 -3.66 -10.60
CA GLY A 57 -4.46 -4.37 -11.45
C GLY A 57 -5.02 -5.61 -12.17
N THR A 58 -6.25 -6.02 -11.85
CA THR A 58 -6.98 -7.07 -12.60
C THR A 58 -7.70 -6.54 -13.84
N ILE A 59 -7.56 -5.25 -14.18
CA ILE A 59 -8.02 -4.71 -15.46
C ILE A 59 -7.02 -5.17 -16.54
N ASP A 60 -7.46 -6.06 -17.44
CA ASP A 60 -6.73 -6.31 -18.68
C ASP A 60 -6.57 -4.97 -19.42
N GLU A 61 -5.34 -4.64 -19.85
CA GLU A 61 -4.97 -3.34 -20.48
C GLU A 61 -5.83 -2.96 -21.71
N ASP A 62 -6.65 -3.89 -22.23
CA ASP A 62 -7.59 -3.71 -23.35
C ASP A 62 -9.02 -3.29 -22.93
N SER A 63 -9.33 -3.26 -21.63
CA SER A 63 -10.66 -2.90 -21.14
C SER A 63 -10.78 -1.39 -20.97
N SER A 64 -11.33 -0.72 -21.99
CA SER A 64 -11.68 0.73 -22.01
C SER A 64 -12.78 1.13 -21.00
N GLU A 65 -12.95 0.42 -19.88
CA GLU A 65 -14.00 0.70 -18.92
C GLU A 65 -13.54 1.79 -17.94
N GLY A 66 -14.15 2.97 -18.04
CA GLY A 66 -13.89 4.09 -17.14
C GLY A 66 -14.33 3.80 -15.70
N PRO A 67 -14.03 4.72 -14.75
CA PRO A 67 -14.40 4.54 -13.35
C PRO A 67 -15.93 4.42 -13.22
N ALA A 68 -16.36 3.45 -12.41
CA ALA A 68 -17.77 3.28 -12.08
C ALA A 68 -18.33 4.50 -11.33
N PRO A 69 -19.65 4.77 -11.40
CA PRO A 69 -20.25 5.85 -10.63
C PRO A 69 -20.16 5.57 -9.12
N LEU A 70 -19.82 6.61 -8.37
CA LEU A 70 -19.91 6.62 -6.90
C LEU A 70 -21.07 7.49 -6.43
N PRO A 71 -21.69 7.17 -5.28
CA PRO A 71 -21.43 6.03 -4.40
C PRO A 71 -21.95 4.68 -4.94
N THR A 72 -21.34 3.55 -4.54
CA THR A 72 -21.72 2.20 -4.99
C THR A 72 -22.77 1.54 -4.09
N SER A 73 -23.26 0.35 -4.46
CA SER A 73 -24.22 -0.40 -3.65
C SER A 73 -23.56 -1.11 -2.47
N ARG A 74 -22.37 -1.69 -2.66
CA ARG A 74 -21.63 -2.38 -1.60
C ARG A 74 -20.17 -1.97 -1.60
N ALA A 75 -19.62 -1.84 -0.39
CA ALA A 75 -18.19 -1.57 -0.20
C ALA A 75 -17.29 -2.70 -0.74
N THR A 76 -17.75 -3.95 -0.65
CA THR A 76 -17.02 -5.13 -1.13
C THR A 76 -16.76 -5.08 -2.63
N ASP A 77 -17.60 -4.34 -3.38
CA ASP A 77 -17.48 -4.22 -4.83
C ASP A 77 -16.16 -3.54 -5.21
N ALA A 78 -15.59 -2.69 -4.35
CA ALA A 78 -14.30 -2.05 -4.57
C ALA A 78 -13.12 -3.03 -4.61
N PHE A 79 -13.28 -4.25 -4.10
CA PHE A 79 -12.24 -5.28 -4.12
C PHE A 79 -12.51 -6.39 -5.13
N LEU A 80 -13.72 -6.42 -5.70
CA LEU A 80 -14.17 -7.47 -6.63
C LEU A 80 -14.31 -6.94 -8.06
N ILE A 81 -14.68 -5.66 -8.20
CA ILE A 81 -14.97 -5.01 -9.48
C ILE A 81 -13.92 -3.92 -9.73
N PRO A 82 -13.05 -4.08 -10.74
CA PRO A 82 -11.94 -3.16 -10.92
C PRO A 82 -12.33 -1.72 -11.27
N SER A 83 -13.43 -1.53 -12.00
CA SER A 83 -13.97 -0.19 -12.30
C SER A 83 -14.46 0.54 -11.05
N VAL A 84 -14.94 -0.19 -10.03
CA VAL A 84 -15.29 0.36 -8.71
C VAL A 84 -14.03 0.67 -7.90
N ALA A 85 -13.03 -0.21 -7.95
CA ALA A 85 -11.72 0.02 -7.33
C ALA A 85 -11.10 1.33 -7.85
N LEU A 86 -11.14 1.54 -9.17
CA LEU A 86 -10.67 2.76 -9.83
C LEU A 86 -11.47 4.00 -9.38
N ALA A 87 -12.78 3.87 -9.26
CA ALA A 87 -13.62 4.96 -8.77
C ALA A 87 -13.26 5.36 -7.32
N PHE A 88 -13.06 4.36 -6.45
CA PHE A 88 -12.58 4.56 -5.08
C PHE A 88 -11.20 5.23 -5.08
N ALA A 89 -10.26 4.75 -5.88
CA ALA A 89 -8.90 5.30 -5.98
C ALA A 89 -8.91 6.78 -6.38
N ASN A 90 -9.73 7.13 -7.38
CA ASN A 90 -9.91 8.51 -7.83
C ASN A 90 -10.54 9.39 -6.76
N HIS A 91 -11.58 8.90 -6.07
CA HIS A 91 -12.25 9.64 -5.01
C HIS A 91 -11.33 9.88 -3.80
N LEU A 92 -10.55 8.87 -3.43
CA LEU A 92 -9.57 8.94 -2.33
C LEU A 92 -8.33 9.76 -2.71
N GLN A 93 -8.11 10.01 -4.00
CA GLN A 93 -6.98 10.76 -4.53
C GLN A 93 -5.63 10.11 -4.18
N ILE A 94 -5.56 8.77 -4.29
CA ILE A 94 -4.38 8.00 -3.86
C ILE A 94 -3.10 8.37 -4.62
N GLU A 95 -3.21 8.84 -5.88
CA GLU A 95 -2.05 9.21 -6.70
C GLU A 95 -1.55 10.65 -6.45
N SER A 96 -2.45 11.56 -6.06
CA SER A 96 -2.14 13.00 -6.02
C SER A 96 -1.97 13.56 -4.60
N ARG A 97 -2.45 12.86 -3.56
CA ARG A 97 -2.49 13.37 -2.18
C ARG A 97 -1.79 12.48 -1.17
N LEU A 98 -0.46 12.58 -1.15
CA LEU A 98 0.39 11.90 -0.17
C LEU A 98 0.13 12.33 1.28
N ASP A 99 -0.45 13.52 1.49
CA ASP A 99 -0.79 14.06 2.81
C ASP A 99 -1.96 13.32 3.50
N ARG A 100 -2.75 12.54 2.75
CA ARG A 100 -3.90 11.78 3.27
C ARG A 100 -3.54 10.37 3.73
N TYR A 101 -2.31 9.95 3.47
CA TYR A 101 -1.84 8.62 3.81
C TYR A 101 -1.66 8.47 5.32
N LYS A 102 -2.19 7.36 5.83
CA LYS A 102 -2.08 6.94 7.23
C LYS A 102 -1.62 5.50 7.30
N LEU A 103 -1.38 5.02 8.51
CA LEU A 103 -0.89 3.68 8.80
C LEU A 103 -1.97 2.88 9.52
N ASP A 104 -2.21 1.66 9.04
CA ASP A 104 -3.07 0.67 9.70
C ASP A 104 -2.50 0.35 11.09
N LEU A 105 -3.38 0.21 12.08
CA LEU A 105 -3.00 -0.16 13.45
C LEU A 105 -2.28 -1.50 13.53
N ARG A 106 -2.53 -2.41 12.58
CA ARG A 106 -1.85 -3.72 12.50
C ARG A 106 -0.33 -3.58 12.37
N LEU A 107 0.16 -2.47 11.80
CA LEU A 107 1.60 -2.20 11.74
C LEU A 107 2.22 -2.15 13.14
N PHE A 108 1.55 -1.51 14.10
CA PHE A 108 2.08 -1.32 15.47
C PHE A 108 1.98 -2.57 16.33
N ILE A 109 1.17 -3.55 15.92
CA ILE A 109 1.18 -4.89 16.53
C ILE A 109 2.48 -5.61 16.15
N LYS A 110 2.93 -5.45 14.89
CA LYS A 110 4.16 -6.08 14.38
C LYS A 110 5.42 -5.30 14.79
N HIS A 111 5.33 -3.97 14.78
CA HIS A 111 6.40 -3.03 15.08
C HIS A 111 5.97 -2.04 16.17
N PRO A 112 5.89 -2.48 17.44
CA PRO A 112 5.47 -1.62 18.55
C PRO A 112 6.37 -0.39 18.75
N GLU A 113 7.64 -0.46 18.33
CA GLU A 113 8.61 0.64 18.34
C GLU A 113 8.17 1.87 17.53
N PHE A 114 7.20 1.73 16.62
CA PHE A 114 6.64 2.83 15.85
C PHE A 114 5.47 3.54 16.52
N LEU A 115 4.84 2.93 17.54
CA LEU A 115 3.61 3.42 18.15
C LEU A 115 3.78 4.84 18.71
N ASP A 116 4.84 5.06 19.48
CA ASP A 116 5.13 6.37 20.11
C ASP A 116 5.38 7.49 19.08
N SER A 117 5.78 7.12 17.87
CA SER A 117 6.07 8.07 16.78
C SER A 117 4.95 8.21 15.76
N ALA A 118 3.88 7.42 15.86
CA ALA A 118 2.80 7.41 14.88
C ALA A 118 1.89 8.62 14.99
N GLY A 119 1.46 9.00 16.20
CA GLY A 119 0.62 10.18 16.43
C GLY A 119 -0.58 10.25 15.47
N GLU A 120 -0.65 11.34 14.69
CA GLU A 120 -1.72 11.58 13.70
C GLU A 120 -1.66 10.69 12.45
N LEU A 121 -0.54 9.97 12.23
CA LEU A 121 -0.39 9.02 11.14
C LEU A 121 -1.21 7.75 11.36
N MET A 122 -1.72 7.50 12.57
CA MET A 122 -2.57 6.35 12.84
C MET A 122 -3.94 6.52 12.17
N ALA A 123 -4.35 5.50 11.42
CA ALA A 123 -5.68 5.44 10.84
C ALA A 123 -6.77 5.44 11.92
N GLN A 124 -7.90 6.05 11.60
CA GLN A 124 -9.07 6.20 12.45
C GLN A 124 -10.30 5.71 11.70
N GLY A 125 -11.17 5.00 12.40
CA GLY A 125 -12.39 4.44 11.84
C GLY A 125 -12.30 2.92 11.69
N ALA A 126 -13.24 2.36 10.92
CA ALA A 126 -13.30 0.93 10.69
C ALA A 126 -12.52 0.52 9.42
N PRO A 127 -11.76 -0.60 9.45
CA PRO A 127 -11.09 -1.11 8.26
C PRO A 127 -12.11 -1.59 7.24
N LEU A 128 -11.99 -1.09 6.01
CA LEU A 128 -12.66 -1.62 4.85
C LEU A 128 -11.65 -2.49 4.10
N GLN A 129 -11.84 -3.80 4.16
CA GLN A 129 -10.86 -4.78 3.70
C GLN A 129 -11.54 -5.93 2.94
N PRO A 130 -10.84 -6.56 1.98
CA PRO A 130 -11.28 -7.81 1.37
C PRO A 130 -11.17 -8.98 2.35
N ASP A 131 -11.79 -10.11 2.00
CA ASP A 131 -11.68 -11.37 2.76
C ASP A 131 -10.21 -11.85 2.83
N PHE A 132 -9.43 -11.59 1.77
CA PHE A 132 -8.00 -11.88 1.69
C PHE A 132 -7.23 -10.59 1.43
N SER A 133 -6.56 -10.06 2.47
CA SER A 133 -5.73 -8.87 2.32
C SER A 133 -4.43 -9.22 1.60
N SER A 134 -4.08 -8.34 0.69
CA SER A 134 -2.89 -8.38 -0.14
C SER A 134 -1.69 -7.93 0.68
N TYR A 135 -0.61 -8.68 0.53
CA TYR A 135 0.70 -8.28 1.01
C TYR A 135 1.47 -7.72 -0.17
N LEU A 136 2.30 -6.69 0.07
CA LEU A 136 3.33 -6.34 -0.89
C LEU A 136 4.24 -7.56 -1.02
N SER A 137 4.05 -8.32 -2.09
CA SER A 137 4.92 -9.40 -2.45
C SER A 137 6.28 -8.81 -2.82
N PHE A 138 7.34 -9.45 -2.33
CA PHE A 138 8.67 -9.20 -2.86
C PHE A 138 8.63 -9.32 -4.38
N PRO A 139 9.43 -8.51 -5.11
CA PRO A 139 9.48 -8.60 -6.55
C PRO A 139 9.62 -10.06 -6.97
N ALA A 140 8.79 -10.47 -7.94
CA ALA A 140 8.74 -11.84 -8.45
C ALA A 140 10.15 -12.36 -8.72
N SER A 141 10.34 -13.68 -8.55
CA SER A 141 11.63 -14.38 -8.72
C SER A 141 12.47 -13.73 -9.82
N MET A 142 13.65 -13.24 -9.45
CA MET A 142 14.54 -12.46 -10.30
C MET A 142 14.63 -13.08 -11.71
N ASN A 143 14.05 -12.40 -12.70
CA ASN A 143 14.10 -12.90 -14.06
C ASN A 143 15.57 -12.93 -14.54
N ASN A 144 15.90 -13.85 -15.45
CA ASN A 144 17.28 -14.09 -15.87
C ASN A 144 17.96 -12.83 -16.45
N LYS A 145 17.16 -11.90 -17.00
CA LYS A 145 17.63 -10.63 -17.55
C LYS A 145 18.05 -9.66 -16.44
N THR A 146 17.23 -9.52 -15.40
CA THR A 146 17.52 -8.74 -14.20
C THR A 146 18.71 -9.33 -13.45
N ALA A 147 18.78 -10.66 -13.31
CA ALA A 147 19.93 -11.36 -12.73
C ALA A 147 21.23 -11.05 -13.48
N SER A 148 21.20 -11.12 -14.82
CA SER A 148 22.37 -10.81 -15.65
C SER A 148 22.82 -9.35 -15.51
N SER A 149 21.88 -8.40 -15.36
CA SER A 149 22.20 -6.99 -15.11
C SER A 149 22.90 -6.78 -13.76
N TYR A 150 22.44 -7.44 -12.69
CA TYR A 150 23.11 -7.39 -11.40
C TYR A 150 24.50 -8.04 -11.44
N SER A 151 24.65 -9.17 -12.12
CA SER A 151 25.96 -9.82 -12.31
C SER A 151 26.95 -8.93 -13.05
N ASN A 152 26.52 -8.21 -14.08
CA ASN A 152 27.35 -7.25 -14.80
C ASN A 152 27.75 -6.06 -13.91
N PHE A 153 26.85 -5.58 -13.06
CA PHE A 153 27.14 -4.50 -12.12
C PHE A 153 28.15 -4.93 -11.05
N ILE A 154 27.98 -6.13 -10.46
CA ILE A 154 28.95 -6.69 -9.51
C ILE A 154 30.31 -6.91 -10.16
N ALA A 155 30.34 -7.44 -11.39
CA ALA A 155 31.58 -7.58 -12.14
C ALA A 155 32.27 -6.22 -12.32
N PHE A 156 31.52 -5.18 -12.69
CA PHE A 156 32.06 -3.82 -12.83
C PHE A 156 32.58 -3.24 -11.50
N THR A 157 31.88 -3.46 -10.38
CA THR A 157 32.30 -2.91 -9.08
C THR A 157 33.41 -3.70 -8.40
N CYS A 158 33.50 -5.00 -8.64
CA CYS A 158 34.49 -5.87 -8.00
C CYS A 158 35.79 -6.04 -8.80
N PHE A 159 35.76 -5.89 -10.13
CA PHE A 159 37.00 -5.90 -10.94
C PHE A 159 37.78 -4.59 -10.89
N ASN A 160 37.16 -3.47 -10.49
CA ASN A 160 37.84 -2.18 -10.33
C ASN A 160 38.48 -1.96 -8.94
N VAL A 161 38.65 -3.02 -8.14
CA VAL A 161 39.27 -2.94 -6.79
C VAL A 161 40.73 -3.44 -6.78
N TYR A 162 41.26 -3.90 -7.92
CA TYR A 162 42.65 -4.34 -8.09
C TYR A 162 43.36 -3.74 -9.31
N GLU A 163 43.23 -2.43 -9.51
CA GLU A 163 44.22 -1.58 -10.20
C GLU A 163 44.51 -0.35 -9.33
#